data_AF-A0A4U9WMZ8-F1
#
_entry.id   AF-A0A4U9WMZ8-F1
#
_cell.length_a   1.000
_cell.length_b   1.000
_cell.length_c   1.000
_cell.angle_alpha   90.00
_cell.angle_beta   90.00
_cell.angle_gamma   90.00
#
_symmetry.space_group_name_H-M   'P 1'
#
loop_
_entity.id
_entity.type
_entity.pdbx_description
1 polymer ?
#
loop_
_entity_poly.entity_id
_entity_poly.type
_entity_poly.pdbx_seq_one_letter_code
_entity_poly.pdbx_strand_id
1 'polypeptide(L)'
;MRCRGGGGFGISRYNEEGDWSALYAMMFKDSHNEWQPIVGYGWEKGWYLDQNQDFRLGFGVTAGITAREDFGNYIPLPIILPLFSAGYKQATVQFTYIPGTYNNGNVLFAWLRFSF
;
A
#
# COMPACT_ATOMS: atom_id res chain seq x y z
N MET A 1 2.63 -6.44 -17.99
CA MET A 1 1.68 -6.81 -16.91
C MET A 1 0.35 -6.13 -17.20
N ARG A 2 -0.72 -6.90 -17.45
CA ARG A 2 -2.05 -6.38 -17.79
C ARG A 2 -3.00 -6.81 -16.66
N CYS A 3 -3.12 -6.00 -15.62
CA CYS A 3 -4.01 -6.30 -14.49
C CYS A 3 -5.47 -6.18 -14.96
N ARG A 4 -6.26 -7.26 -14.87
CA ARG A 4 -7.68 -7.28 -15.32
C ARG A 4 -8.67 -6.78 -14.28
N GLY A 5 -8.23 -6.63 -13.04
CA GLY A 5 -9.05 -6.17 -11.91
C GLY A 5 -8.59 -6.85 -10.62
N GLY A 6 -8.58 -6.08 -9.53
CA GLY A 6 -8.24 -6.53 -8.20
C GLY A 6 -9.08 -5.76 -7.19
N GLY A 7 -9.36 -6.38 -6.05
CA GLY A 7 -10.14 -5.80 -4.98
C GLY A 7 -9.33 -5.82 -3.69
N GLY A 8 -9.47 -4.78 -2.88
CA GLY A 8 -8.74 -4.64 -1.64
C GLY A 8 -9.55 -3.93 -0.58
N PHE A 9 -9.39 -4.37 0.66
CA PHE A 9 -9.93 -3.70 1.83
C PHE A 9 -8.82 -3.48 2.84
N GLY A 10 -8.89 -2.37 3.56
CA GLY A 10 -7.95 -2.06 4.61
C GLY A 10 -8.61 -1.26 5.72
N ILE A 11 -8.16 -1.51 6.94
CA ILE A 11 -8.54 -0.76 8.13
C ILE A 11 -7.36 0.16 8.44
N SER A 12 -7.65 1.45 8.57
CA SER A 12 -6.64 2.43 8.97
C SER A 12 -7.01 3.09 10.28
N ARG A 13 -6.02 3.32 11.15
CA ARG A 13 -6.17 3.94 12.45
C ARG A 13 -5.08 4.98 12.65
N TYR A 14 -5.46 6.11 13.24
CA TYR A 14 -4.50 7.10 13.72
C TYR A 14 -4.19 6.83 15.20
N ASN A 15 -2.91 6.90 15.55
CA ASN A 15 -2.45 6.86 16.93
C ASN A 15 -2.48 8.26 17.56
N GLU A 16 -2.37 8.31 18.89
CA GLU A 16 -2.34 9.55 19.68
C GLU A 16 -1.18 10.49 19.29
N GLU A 17 -0.09 9.94 18.77
CA GLU A 17 1.07 10.68 18.26
C GLU A 17 0.84 11.29 16.86
N GLY A 18 -0.30 11.03 16.21
CA GLY A 18 -0.62 11.49 14.86
C GLY A 18 -0.14 10.56 13.74
N ASP A 19 0.55 9.48 14.10
CA ASP A 19 0.99 8.44 13.18
C ASP A 19 -0.20 7.66 12.61
N TRP A 20 -0.13 7.36 11.32
CA TRP A 20 -1.11 6.55 10.61
C TRP A 20 -0.62 5.11 10.56
N SER A 21 -1.49 4.18 10.93
CA SER A 21 -1.26 2.75 10.74
C SER A 21 -2.42 2.15 9.98
N ALA A 22 -2.15 1.20 9.09
CA ALA A 22 -3.20 0.49 8.42
C ALA A 22 -2.84 -0.96 8.15
N LEU A 23 -3.83 -1.81 8.33
CA LEU A 23 -3.76 -3.21 7.95
C LEU A 23 -4.61 -3.38 6.70
N TYR A 24 -3.98 -3.77 5.60
CA TYR A 24 -4.64 -3.97 4.32
C TYR A 24 -4.55 -5.42 3.87
N ALA A 25 -5.60 -5.88 3.21
CA ALA A 25 -5.63 -7.14 2.51
C ALA A 25 -6.17 -6.87 1.11
N MET A 26 -5.39 -7.23 0.11
CA MET A 26 -5.71 -7.05 -1.30
C MET A 26 -5.55 -8.38 -2.02
N MET A 27 -6.38 -8.63 -3.02
CA MET A 27 -6.26 -9.80 -3.87
C MET A 27 -6.30 -9.33 -5.32
N PHE A 28 -5.22 -9.63 -6.05
CA PHE A 28 -5.10 -9.27 -7.46
C PHE A 28 -5.20 -10.51 -8.32
N LYS A 29 -5.87 -10.38 -9.46
CA LYS A 29 -5.99 -11.46 -10.43
C LYS A 29 -5.02 -11.24 -11.59
N ASP A 30 -4.10 -12.17 -11.75
CA ASP A 30 -3.11 -12.11 -12.84
C ASP A 30 -3.74 -12.55 -14.18
N SER A 31 -3.04 -12.31 -15.29
CA SER A 31 -3.45 -12.70 -16.65
C SER A 31 -3.63 -14.23 -16.82
N HIS A 32 -3.02 -15.02 -15.93
CA HIS A 32 -3.20 -16.49 -15.86
C HIS A 32 -4.37 -16.93 -14.98
N ASN A 33 -5.25 -16.01 -14.58
CA ASN A 33 -6.44 -16.29 -13.75
C ASN A 33 -6.12 -16.68 -12.30
N GLU A 34 -4.85 -16.61 -11.87
CA GLU A 34 -4.43 -16.93 -10.51
C GLU A 34 -4.66 -15.75 -9.56
N TRP A 35 -5.09 -16.08 -8.35
CA TRP A 35 -5.35 -15.09 -7.32
C TRP A 35 -4.12 -14.89 -6.44
N GLN A 36 -3.67 -13.64 -6.33
CA GLN A 36 -2.52 -13.25 -5.53
C GLN A 36 -3.01 -12.45 -4.33
N PRO A 37 -3.23 -13.10 -3.16
CA PRO A 37 -3.49 -12.38 -1.94
C PRO A 37 -2.22 -11.70 -1.44
N ILE A 38 -2.40 -10.48 -0.97
CA ILE A 38 -1.39 -9.64 -0.33
C ILE A 38 -2.04 -9.14 0.95
N VAL A 39 -1.45 -9.49 2.09
CA VAL A 39 -1.79 -8.89 3.37
C VAL A 39 -0.60 -8.05 3.82
N GLY A 40 -0.85 -6.88 4.38
CA GLY A 40 0.22 -6.02 4.86
C GLY A 40 -0.20 -5.09 5.96
N TYR A 41 0.80 -4.62 6.69
CA TYR A 41 0.71 -3.60 7.70
C TYR A 41 1.58 -2.42 7.27
N GLY A 42 0.93 -1.29 6.98
CA GLY A 42 1.54 -0.01 6.73
C GLY A 42 1.61 0.81 8.00
N TRP A 43 2.75 1.42 8.26
CA TRP A 43 2.90 2.48 9.24
C TRP A 43 3.49 3.70 8.55
N GLU A 44 2.90 4.85 8.79
CA GLU A 44 3.28 6.11 8.19
C GLU A 44 3.27 7.22 9.24
N LYS A 45 4.37 7.95 9.29
CA LYS A 45 4.47 9.17 10.08
C LYS A 45 3.97 10.34 9.26
N GLY A 46 3.02 11.10 9.80
CA GLY A 46 2.46 12.29 9.16
C GLY A 46 3.00 13.57 9.76
N TRP A 47 3.42 14.50 8.92
CA TRP A 47 3.82 15.86 9.30
C TRP A 47 2.91 16.88 8.61
N TYR A 48 2.43 17.83 9.40
CA TYR A 48 1.71 19.00 8.89
C TYR A 48 2.72 20.10 8.61
N LEU A 49 2.85 20.52 7.36
CA LEU A 49 3.78 21.61 7.01
C LEU A 49 3.17 23.00 7.22
N ASP A 50 1.85 23.07 7.36
CA ASP A 50 1.14 24.33 7.52
C ASP A 50 0.53 24.46 8.92
N GLN A 51 0.49 25.68 9.46
CA GLN A 51 -0.18 25.99 10.73
C GLN A 51 -1.68 25.71 10.65
N ASN A 52 -2.26 25.85 9.45
CA ASN A 52 -3.67 25.55 9.18
C ASN A 52 -3.96 24.05 9.04
N GLN A 53 -2.94 23.18 9.13
CA GLN A 53 -3.09 21.72 8.95
C GLN A 53 -3.68 21.31 7.58
N ASP A 54 -3.65 22.22 6.61
CA ASP A 54 -4.20 21.99 5.26
C ASP A 54 -3.33 21.03 4.46
N PHE A 55 -2.00 21.03 4.68
CA PHE A 55 -1.06 20.18 3.97
C PHE A 55 -0.40 19.17 4.90
N ARG A 56 -0.61 17.89 4.61
CA ARG A 56 -0.05 16.75 5.35
C ARG A 56 0.84 15.93 4.43
N LEU A 57 2.12 15.80 4.75
CA LEU A 57 2.98 14.82 4.11
C LEU A 57 3.17 13.64 5.04
N GLY A 58 3.18 12.44 4.49
CA GLY A 58 3.46 11.22 5.21
C GLY A 58 4.60 10.45 4.59
N PHE A 59 5.42 9.87 5.45
CA PHE A 59 6.47 8.94 5.05
C PHE A 59 6.43 7.74 5.99
N GLY A 60 6.51 6.56 5.40
CA GLY A 60 6.25 5.33 6.10
C GLY A 60 6.91 4.13 5.45
N VAL A 61 6.59 2.99 6.03
CA VAL A 61 6.98 1.69 5.54
C VAL A 61 5.78 0.77 5.66
N THR A 62 5.60 -0.08 4.66
CA THR A 62 4.66 -1.18 4.74
C THR A 62 5.40 -2.50 4.67
N ALA A 63 5.05 -3.40 5.56
CA ALA A 63 5.51 -4.78 5.54
C ALA A 63 4.31 -5.67 5.25
N GLY A 64 4.43 -6.51 4.24
CA GLY A 64 3.38 -7.44 3.85
C GLY A 64 3.90 -8.82 3.53
N ILE A 65 2.96 -9.71 3.33
CA ILE A 65 3.19 -11.07 2.89
C ILE A 65 2.28 -11.28 1.69
N THR A 66 2.87 -11.74 0.60
CA THR A 66 2.12 -12.17 -0.59
C THR A 66 2.28 -13.68 -0.75
N ALA A 67 1.20 -14.36 -1.14
CA ALA A 67 1.27 -15.73 -1.59
C ALA A 67 1.11 -15.75 -3.11
N ARG A 68 2.01 -16.44 -3.82
CA ARG A 68 1.91 -16.70 -5.25
C ARG A 68 1.87 -18.20 -5.51
N GLU A 69 0.99 -18.61 -6.41
CA GLU A 69 0.70 -20.01 -6.72
C GLU A 69 1.68 -20.58 -7.78
N ASP A 70 2.16 -19.75 -8.72
CA ASP A 70 3.15 -20.07 -9.77
C ASP A 70 4.53 -20.64 -9.34
N PHE A 71 4.93 -20.61 -8.07
CA PHE A 71 6.25 -21.08 -7.60
C PHE A 71 6.24 -22.43 -6.83
N GLY A 72 5.15 -23.19 -6.93
CA GLY A 72 5.15 -24.61 -6.57
C GLY A 72 4.92 -24.96 -5.09
N ASN A 73 4.45 -24.03 -4.23
CA ASN A 73 3.90 -24.38 -2.91
C ASN A 73 3.27 -23.22 -2.09
N TYR A 74 2.59 -22.23 -2.68
CA TYR A 74 1.99 -21.12 -1.90
C TYR A 74 2.98 -20.45 -0.93
N ILE A 75 4.23 -20.24 -1.36
CA ILE A 75 5.28 -19.74 -0.47
C ILE A 75 4.94 -18.30 -0.07
N PRO A 76 4.77 -18.00 1.24
CA PRO A 76 4.58 -16.63 1.69
C PRO A 76 5.88 -15.85 1.51
N LEU A 77 5.87 -14.87 0.60
CA LEU A 77 7.00 -13.99 0.37
C LEU A 77 6.81 -12.70 1.19
N PRO A 78 7.70 -12.43 2.17
CA PRO A 78 7.67 -11.16 2.87
C PRO A 78 8.13 -10.05 1.92
N ILE A 79 7.40 -8.95 1.90
CA ILE A 79 7.70 -7.74 1.15
C ILE A 79 7.76 -6.58 2.12
N ILE A 80 8.78 -5.73 1.99
CA ILE A 80 8.89 -4.47 2.75
C ILE A 80 9.07 -3.37 1.73
N LEU A 81 8.17 -2.40 1.77
CA LEU A 81 8.07 -1.36 0.77
C LEU A 81 7.99 0.01 1.45
N PRO A 82 8.62 1.04 0.88
CA PRO A 82 8.41 2.40 1.35
C PRO A 82 6.98 2.84 1.02
N LEU A 83 6.37 3.58 1.94
CA LEU A 83 5.06 4.17 1.81
C LEU A 83 5.19 5.69 1.88
N PHE A 84 4.49 6.38 1.00
CA PHE A 84 4.45 7.84 0.98
C PHE A 84 3.00 8.30 0.92
N SER A 85 2.68 9.36 1.64
CA SER A 85 1.43 10.09 1.47
C SER A 85 1.65 11.58 1.27
N ALA A 86 0.73 12.16 0.52
CA ALA A 86 0.58 13.59 0.41
C ALA A 86 -0.92 13.90 0.44
N GLY A 87 -1.36 14.63 1.45
CA GLY A 87 -2.73 15.03 1.65
C GLY A 87 -2.91 16.53 1.66
N TYR A 88 -4.02 16.96 1.05
CA TYR A 88 -4.53 18.31 1.13
C TYR A 88 -5.97 18.27 1.65
N LYS A 89 -6.19 18.84 2.84
CA LYS A 89 -7.48 18.84 3.53
C LYS A 89 -8.05 17.43 3.69
N GLN A 90 -9.11 17.13 2.96
CA GLN A 90 -9.85 15.86 2.96
C GLN A 90 -9.30 14.82 1.98
N ALA A 91 -8.47 15.22 1.03
CA ALA A 91 -7.92 14.33 0.00
C ALA A 91 -6.50 13.91 0.37
N THR A 92 -6.24 12.62 0.56
CA THR A 92 -4.89 12.07 0.76
C THR A 92 -4.55 11.14 -0.39
N VAL A 93 -3.48 11.42 -1.11
CA VAL A 93 -2.88 10.49 -2.07
C VAL A 93 -1.80 9.68 -1.35
N GLN A 94 -1.83 8.37 -1.50
CA GLN A 94 -0.81 7.46 -0.98
C GLN A 94 -0.23 6.65 -2.12
N PHE A 95 1.06 6.36 -2.06
CA PHE A 95 1.71 5.47 -3.01
C PHE A 95 2.82 4.65 -2.34
N THR A 96 3.00 3.44 -2.86
CA THR A 96 4.08 2.55 -2.50
C THR A 96 4.80 2.06 -3.76
N TYR A 97 6.10 1.88 -3.64
CA TYR A 97 6.94 1.40 -4.72
C TYR A 97 7.34 -0.04 -4.47
N ILE A 98 6.94 -0.94 -5.38
CA ILE A 98 7.31 -2.36 -5.34
C ILE A 98 8.55 -2.56 -6.23
N PRO A 99 9.75 -2.73 -5.64
CA PRO A 99 10.94 -3.05 -6.43
C PRO A 99 10.78 -4.46 -7.01
N GLY A 100 10.78 -4.56 -8.33
CA GLY A 100 10.84 -5.84 -9.03
C GLY A 100 12.28 -6.32 -9.15
N THR A 101 12.49 -7.64 -9.12
CA THR A 101 13.76 -8.26 -9.50
C THR A 101 13.96 -8.22 -11.02
N TYR A 102 15.22 -8.39 -11.46
CA TYR A 102 15.63 -8.33 -12.87
C TYR A 102 14.59 -8.97 -13.82
N ASN A 103 14.12 -8.20 -14.80
CA ASN A 103 13.16 -8.58 -15.84
C ASN A 103 11.66 -8.61 -15.44
N ASN A 104 11.29 -8.28 -14.20
CA ASN A 104 9.90 -8.12 -13.77
C ASN A 104 9.61 -6.67 -13.36
N GLY A 105 8.60 -6.08 -14.00
CA GLY A 105 8.34 -4.63 -14.01
C GLY A 105 8.21 -3.99 -12.62
N ASN A 106 8.73 -2.77 -12.50
CA ASN A 106 8.52 -1.91 -11.36
C ASN A 106 7.03 -1.53 -11.27
N VAL A 107 6.40 -1.83 -10.13
CA VAL A 107 4.99 -1.50 -9.92
C VAL A 107 4.92 -0.37 -8.91
N LEU A 108 4.41 0.78 -9.36
CA LEU A 108 3.99 1.86 -8.49
C LEU A 108 2.50 1.67 -8.21
N PHE A 109 2.17 1.44 -6.95
CA PHE A 109 0.79 1.30 -6.52
C PHE A 109 0.38 2.56 -5.77
N ALA A 110 -0.55 3.33 -6.33
CA ALA A 110 -1.07 4.55 -5.74
C ALA A 110 -2.58 4.43 -5.50
N TRP A 111 -3.06 4.99 -4.40
CA TRP A 111 -4.47 5.07 -4.08
C TRP A 111 -4.81 6.42 -3.49
N LEU A 112 -6.05 6.84 -3.72
CA LEU A 112 -6.59 8.08 -3.20
C LEU A 112 -7.56 7.74 -2.06
N ARG A 113 -7.35 8.38 -0.92
CA ARG A 113 -8.21 8.28 0.26
C ARG A 113 -8.89 9.64 0.48
N PHE A 114 -10.22 9.62 0.48
CA PHE A 114 -11.03 10.77 0.86
C PHE A 114 -11.57 10.57 2.29
N SER A 115 -11.38 11.56 3.15
CA SER A 115 -11.98 11.61 4.49
C SER A 115 -13.12 12.63 4.46
N PHE A 116 -14.35 12.19 4.70
CA PHE A 116 -15.54 13.05 4.79
C PHE A 116 -15.95 13.28 6.23
#